data_AF-A0A964EII5-F1
#
_entry.id   AF-A0A964EII5-F1
#
_cell.length_a   1.000
_cell.length_b   1.000
_cell.length_c   1.000
_cell.angle_alpha   90.00
_cell.angle_beta   90.00
_cell.angle_gamma   90.00
#
_symmetry.space_group_name_H-M   'P 1'
#
loop_
_entity.id
_entity.type
_entity.pdbx_description
1 polymer ?
#
loop_
_entity_poly.entity_id
_entity_poly.type
_entity_poly.pdbx_seq_one_letter_code
_entity_poly.pdbx_strand_id
1 'polypeptide(L)'
;MKIEYHPSSHSLSISDDVRFRYRAQQFILYITLLNSILNTYLIFRDGPGFFNLLWIGVGLLAAAALYELSGKSWQGEIAIQDIEAWKETSSFGRKILRLKLKNGTQRDLLGFANREHLEAIKTLFSRIGIHPA
;
A
#
# COMPACT_ATOMS: atom_id res chain seq x y z
N MET A 1 -3.13 -15.12 -1.54
CA MET A 1 -2.53 -14.45 -2.71
C MET A 1 -2.06 -15.51 -3.69
N LYS A 2 -2.32 -15.30 -5.00
CA LYS A 2 -1.76 -16.12 -6.08
C LYS A 2 -1.02 -15.20 -7.05
N ILE A 3 0.17 -15.60 -7.49
CA ILE A 3 0.98 -14.86 -8.46
C ILE A 3 1.22 -15.77 -9.65
N GLU A 4 0.82 -15.33 -10.84
CA GLU A 4 0.94 -16.07 -12.09
C GLU A 4 1.69 -15.21 -13.11
N TYR A 5 2.71 -15.81 -13.74
CA TYR A 5 3.41 -15.18 -14.84
C TYR A 5 2.76 -15.61 -16.15
N HIS A 6 2.36 -14.64 -16.97
CA HIS A 6 1.83 -14.89 -18.31
C HIS A 6 2.92 -14.60 -19.36
N PRO A 7 3.52 -15.65 -19.98
CA PRO A 7 4.60 -15.47 -20.95
C PRO A 7 4.15 -14.76 -22.23
N SER A 8 2.87 -14.90 -22.60
CA SER A 8 2.28 -14.31 -23.80
C SER A 8 2.15 -12.79 -23.74
N SER A 9 1.85 -12.24 -22.56
CA SER A 9 1.69 -10.80 -22.31
C SER A 9 2.89 -10.19 -21.59
N HIS A 10 3.89 -10.99 -21.22
CA HIS A 10 5.04 -10.58 -20.43
C HIS A 10 4.63 -9.80 -19.16
N SER A 11 3.53 -10.26 -18.53
CA SER A 11 2.90 -9.62 -17.39
C SER A 11 2.81 -10.56 -16.19
N LEU A 12 2.86 -9.96 -15.01
CA LEU A 12 2.70 -10.61 -13.72
C LEU A 12 1.27 -10.34 -13.23
N SER A 13 0.45 -11.39 -13.18
CA SER A 13 -0.88 -11.35 -12.57
C SER A 13 -0.77 -11.65 -11.08
N ILE A 14 -1.34 -10.78 -10.26
CA ILE A 14 -1.36 -10.84 -8.80
C ILE A 14 -2.83 -10.83 -8.38
N SER A 15 -3.33 -12.01 -8.01
CA SER A 15 -4.66 -12.18 -7.43
C SER A 15 -4.58 -12.05 -5.91
N ASP A 16 -4.94 -10.86 -5.42
CA ASP A 16 -5.03 -10.54 -3.99
C ASP A 16 -6.15 -9.55 -3.67
N ASP A 17 -6.43 -9.37 -2.37
CA ASP A 17 -7.43 -8.44 -1.87
C ASP A 17 -6.86 -7.04 -1.61
N VAL A 18 -5.63 -6.73 -2.04
CA VAL A 18 -4.94 -5.49 -1.66
C VAL A 18 -5.68 -4.27 -2.19
N ARG A 19 -6.27 -4.35 -3.39
CA ARG A 19 -7.12 -3.28 -3.94
C ARG A 19 -8.29 -2.96 -3.01
N PHE A 20 -8.99 -3.98 -2.53
CA PHE A 20 -10.12 -3.80 -1.62
C PHE A 20 -9.65 -3.22 -0.29
N ARG A 21 -8.56 -3.76 0.29
CA ARG A 21 -8.00 -3.29 1.56
C ARG A 21 -7.56 -1.83 1.51
N TYR A 22 -6.84 -1.42 0.45
CA TYR A 22 -6.40 -0.03 0.30
C TYR A 22 -7.58 0.92 0.06
N ARG A 23 -8.58 0.53 -0.73
CA ARG A 23 -9.80 1.35 -0.90
C ARG A 23 -10.58 1.50 0.40
N ALA A 24 -10.74 0.42 1.17
CA ALA A 24 -11.39 0.49 2.48
C ALA A 24 -10.62 1.40 3.44
N GLN A 25 -9.28 1.31 3.46
CA GLN A 25 -8.42 2.17 4.27
C GLN A 25 -8.55 3.64 3.84
N GLN A 26 -8.51 3.94 2.54
CA GLN A 26 -8.73 5.30 2.01
C GLN A 26 -10.10 5.84 2.44
N PHE A 27 -11.16 5.05 2.31
CA PHE A 27 -12.51 5.44 2.72
C PHE A 27 -12.59 5.83 4.20
N ILE A 28 -12.03 5.01 5.08
CA ILE A 28 -11.97 5.30 6.53
C ILE A 28 -11.18 6.58 6.80
N LEU A 29 -10.05 6.78 6.12
CA LEU A 29 -9.21 7.96 6.27
C LEU A 29 -9.92 9.23 5.79
N TYR A 30 -10.66 9.18 4.68
CA TYR A 30 -11.47 10.32 4.23
C TYR A 30 -12.57 10.68 5.22
N ILE A 31 -13.27 9.68 5.79
CA ILE A 31 -14.26 9.93 6.85
C ILE A 31 -13.58 10.56 8.06
N THR A 32 -12.42 10.05 8.46
CA THR A 32 -11.66 10.55 9.61
C THR A 32 -11.23 12.00 9.39
N LEU A 33 -10.74 12.31 8.19
CA LEU A 33 -10.33 13.66 7.82
C LEU A 33 -11.51 14.63 7.80
N LEU A 34 -12.64 14.22 7.21
CA LEU A 34 -13.87 15.02 7.22
C LEU A 34 -14.34 15.28 8.65
N ASN A 35 -14.33 14.25 9.50
CA ASN A 35 -14.73 14.38 10.90
C ASN A 35 -13.78 15.31 11.69
N SER A 36 -12.48 15.21 11.44
CA SER A 36 -11.48 16.13 12.01
C SER A 36 -11.77 17.58 11.60
N ILE A 37 -11.99 17.85 10.31
CA ILE A 37 -12.31 19.19 9.79
C ILE A 37 -13.58 19.75 10.46
N LEU A 38 -14.65 18.93 10.58
CA LEU A 38 -15.90 19.35 11.21
C LEU A 38 -15.69 19.70 12.69
N ASN A 39 -14.98 18.88 13.44
CA ASN A 39 -14.68 19.15 14.86
C ASN A 39 -13.76 20.36 15.04
N THR A 40 -12.82 20.58 14.12
CA THR A 40 -11.98 21.79 14.12
C THR A 40 -12.78 23.03 13.72
N TYR A 41 -13.77 22.92 12.83
CA TYR A 41 -14.62 24.06 12.47
C TYR A 41 -15.44 24.58 13.67
N LEU A 42 -15.84 23.69 14.59
CA LEU A 42 -16.52 24.08 15.84
C LEU A 42 -15.65 24.96 16.76
N ILE A 43 -14.32 24.94 16.60
CA ILE A 43 -13.41 25.87 17.32
C ILE A 43 -13.77 27.33 17.03
N PHE A 44 -14.12 27.64 15.78
CA PHE A 44 -14.44 29.01 15.38
C PHE A 44 -15.74 29.52 16.03
N ARG A 45 -16.59 28.61 16.52
CA ARG A 45 -17.86 28.95 17.16
C ARG A 45 -17.75 29.04 18.69
N ASP A 46 -17.09 28.06 19.31
CA ASP A 46 -17.13 27.88 20.77
C ASP A 46 -15.77 28.12 21.47
N GLY A 47 -14.73 28.47 20.71
CA GLY A 47 -13.36 28.69 21.20
C GLY A 47 -12.48 27.43 21.21
N PRO A 48 -11.15 27.58 21.42
CA PRO A 48 -10.23 26.45 21.41
C PRO A 48 -10.34 25.60 22.67
N GLY A 49 -11.04 24.46 22.57
CA GLY A 49 -11.04 23.40 23.57
C GLY A 49 -9.94 22.36 23.32
N PHE A 50 -9.44 21.72 24.38
CA PHE A 50 -8.45 20.64 24.30
C PHE A 50 -8.85 19.52 23.32
N PHE A 51 -10.11 19.12 23.33
CA PHE A 51 -10.65 18.11 22.40
C PHE A 51 -10.55 18.53 20.94
N ASN A 52 -10.68 19.81 20.63
CA ASN A 52 -10.62 20.29 19.26
C ASN A 52 -9.17 20.28 18.73
N LEU A 53 -8.19 20.52 19.60
CA LEU A 53 -6.77 20.38 19.27
C LEU A 53 -6.38 18.93 18.99
N LEU A 54 -6.96 17.97 19.74
CA LEU A 54 -6.76 16.54 19.45
C LEU A 54 -7.26 16.17 18.04
N TRP A 55 -8.41 16.71 17.63
CA TRP A 55 -8.94 16.47 16.29
C TRP A 55 -8.04 17.00 15.17
N ILE A 56 -7.34 18.12 15.38
CA ILE A 56 -6.33 18.61 14.43
C ILE A 56 -5.21 17.57 14.26
N GLY A 57 -4.71 17.03 15.37
CA GLY A 57 -3.69 15.98 15.35
C GLY A 57 -4.16 14.73 14.61
N VAL A 58 -5.39 14.27 14.86
CA VAL A 58 -6.01 13.15 14.14
C VAL A 58 -6.11 13.43 12.64
N GLY A 59 -6.51 14.65 12.25
CA GLY A 59 -6.59 15.07 10.85
C GLY A 59 -5.23 15.04 10.15
N LEU A 60 -4.18 15.54 10.82
CA LEU A 60 -2.81 15.51 10.29
C LEU A 60 -2.31 14.08 10.09
N LEU A 61 -2.56 13.17 11.05
CA LEU A 61 -2.21 11.76 10.91
C LEU A 61 -2.98 11.09 9.77
N ALA A 62 -4.27 11.40 9.61
CA ALA A 62 -5.07 10.87 8.51
C ALA A 62 -4.56 11.35 7.15
N ALA A 63 -4.21 12.64 7.03
CA ALA A 63 -3.64 13.22 5.83
C ALA A 63 -2.27 12.60 5.48
N ALA A 64 -1.39 12.42 6.48
CA ALA A 64 -0.11 11.75 6.29
C ALA A 64 -0.27 10.31 5.79
N ALA A 65 -1.22 9.55 6.37
CA ALA A 65 -1.52 8.18 5.93
C ALA A 65 -2.10 8.13 4.51
N LEU A 66 -2.96 9.08 4.13
CA LEU A 66 -3.47 9.20 2.75
C LEU A 66 -2.35 9.49 1.75
N TYR A 67 -1.42 10.38 2.12
CA TYR A 67 -0.25 10.67 1.30
C TYR A 67 0.61 9.42 1.08
N GLU A 68 0.89 8.64 2.12
CA GLU A 68 1.63 7.38 1.98
C GLU A 68 0.92 6.38 1.04
N LEU A 69 -0.40 6.24 1.16
CA LEU A 69 -1.20 5.35 0.31
C LEU A 69 -1.19 5.77 -1.16
N SER A 70 -1.00 7.06 -1.47
CA SER A 70 -0.94 7.54 -2.86
C SER A 70 0.28 7.01 -3.62
N GLY A 71 1.36 6.65 -2.91
CA GLY A 71 2.55 6.02 -3.47
C GLY A 71 2.42 4.50 -3.71
N LYS A 72 1.25 3.91 -3.44
CA LYS A 72 1.03 2.45 -3.52
C LYS A 72 0.25 2.06 -4.77
N SER A 73 0.70 1.01 -5.45
CA SER A 73 -0.02 0.40 -6.57
C SER A 73 -0.96 -0.72 -6.08
N TRP A 74 -2.16 -0.75 -6.65
CA TRP A 74 -3.19 -1.78 -6.45
C TRP A 74 -3.54 -2.53 -7.75
N GLN A 75 -2.69 -2.42 -8.76
CA GLN A 75 -2.89 -3.12 -10.03
C GLN A 75 -2.76 -4.63 -9.80
N GLY A 76 -3.73 -5.36 -10.34
CA GLY A 76 -3.75 -6.82 -10.28
C GLY A 76 -2.89 -7.43 -11.40
N GLU A 77 -2.50 -6.65 -12.39
CA GLU A 77 -1.62 -7.07 -13.46
C GLU A 77 -0.56 -5.98 -13.67
N ILE A 78 0.71 -6.39 -13.72
CA ILE A 78 1.85 -5.49 -13.85
C ILE A 78 2.77 -6.05 -14.93
N ALA A 79 3.04 -5.27 -15.97
CA ALA A 79 3.99 -5.68 -16.99
C ALA A 79 5.40 -5.75 -16.38
N ILE A 80 6.17 -6.79 -16.70
CA ILE A 80 7.51 -6.97 -16.09
C ILE A 80 8.41 -5.78 -16.41
N GLN A 81 8.29 -5.21 -17.61
CA GLN A 81 9.05 -4.05 -18.03
C GLN A 81 8.82 -2.81 -17.15
N ASP A 82 7.70 -2.74 -16.43
CA ASP A 82 7.38 -1.63 -15.53
C ASP A 82 7.90 -1.89 -14.10
N ILE A 83 8.39 -3.10 -13.82
CA ILE A 83 9.01 -3.45 -12.55
C ILE A 83 10.50 -3.11 -12.63
N GLU A 84 10.96 -2.24 -11.73
CA GLU A 84 12.35 -1.83 -11.64
C GLU A 84 13.16 -2.83 -10.80
N ALA A 85 12.65 -3.18 -9.63
CA ALA A 85 13.31 -4.08 -8.69
C ALA A 85 12.35 -4.58 -7.61
N TRP A 86 12.77 -5.56 -6.81
CA TRP A 86 12.03 -6.02 -5.65
C TRP A 86 12.81 -5.87 -4.34
N LYS A 87 12.13 -5.61 -3.22
CA LYS A 87 12.75 -5.48 -1.90
C LYS A 87 11.99 -6.27 -0.85
N GLU A 88 12.71 -7.02 -0.03
CA GLU A 88 12.14 -7.63 1.18
C GLU A 88 12.19 -6.62 2.34
N THR A 89 11.08 -6.47 3.04
CA THR A 89 10.95 -5.64 4.23
C THR A 89 10.16 -6.39 5.30
N SER A 90 10.25 -5.93 6.55
CA SER A 90 9.48 -6.46 7.66
C SER A 90 8.63 -5.34 8.23
N SER A 91 7.34 -5.58 8.41
CA SER A 91 6.44 -4.68 9.12
C SER A 91 5.63 -5.47 10.12
N PHE A 92 5.61 -5.00 11.38
CA PHE A 92 4.93 -5.67 12.50
C PHE A 92 5.24 -7.19 12.58
N GLY A 93 6.52 -7.56 12.42
CA GLY A 93 6.99 -8.95 12.50
C GLY A 93 6.63 -9.83 11.29
N ARG A 94 5.96 -9.29 10.26
CA ARG A 94 5.61 -10.00 9.04
C ARG A 94 6.52 -9.57 7.89
N LYS A 95 7.07 -10.55 7.18
CA LYS A 95 7.83 -10.33 5.94
C LYS A 95 6.88 -9.88 4.82
N ILE A 96 7.28 -8.83 4.14
CA ILE A 96 6.57 -8.21 3.01
C ILE A 96 7.57 -8.14 1.86
N LEU A 97 7.12 -8.44 0.66
CA LEU A 97 7.92 -8.26 -0.54
C LEU A 97 7.31 -7.10 -1.32
N ARG A 98 8.10 -6.06 -1.60
CA ARG A 98 7.65 -4.88 -2.35
C ARG A 98 8.25 -4.89 -3.74
N LEU A 99 7.43 -4.70 -4.76
CA LEU A 99 7.89 -4.41 -6.12
C LEU A 99 7.95 -2.89 -6.28
N LYS A 100 9.11 -2.37 -6.65
CA LYS A 100 9.28 -0.97 -7.06
C LYS A 100 8.97 -0.87 -8.55
N LEU A 101 8.05 0.01 -8.91
CA LEU A 101 7.66 0.25 -10.29
C LEU A 101 8.39 1.48 -10.83
N LYS A 102 8.65 1.50 -12.15
CA LYS A 102 9.33 2.62 -12.83
C LYS A 102 8.62 3.96 -12.71
N ASN A 103 7.31 3.94 -12.49
CA ASN A 103 6.50 5.15 -12.25
C ASN A 103 6.67 5.73 -10.83
N GLY A 104 7.55 5.16 -10.00
CA GLY A 104 7.81 5.60 -8.62
C GLY A 104 6.87 5.00 -7.57
N THR A 105 5.80 4.31 -7.98
CA THR A 105 4.89 3.63 -7.05
C THR A 105 5.42 2.27 -6.60
N GLN A 106 4.86 1.75 -5.51
CA GLN A 106 5.26 0.45 -4.94
C GLN A 106 4.07 -0.50 -4.85
N ARG A 107 4.26 -1.76 -5.25
CA ARG A 107 3.29 -2.83 -5.07
C ARG A 107 3.73 -3.71 -3.89
N ASP A 108 2.96 -3.67 -2.81
CA ASP A 108 3.20 -4.54 -1.66
C ASP A 108 2.56 -5.91 -1.92
N LEU A 109 3.38 -6.97 -1.94
CA LEU A 109 2.93 -8.35 -1.94
C LEU A 109 2.85 -8.83 -0.49
N LEU A 110 1.61 -9.09 -0.05
CA LEU A 110 1.27 -9.42 1.33
C LEU A 110 0.65 -10.81 1.41
N GLY A 111 0.69 -11.41 2.60
CA GLY A 111 -0.07 -12.64 2.88
C GLY A 111 0.56 -13.90 2.26
N PHE A 112 1.89 -14.03 2.33
CA PHE A 112 2.57 -15.29 2.04
C PHE A 112 2.15 -16.34 3.08
N ALA A 113 1.73 -17.52 2.62
CA ALA A 113 1.26 -18.60 3.50
C ALA A 113 2.38 -19.15 4.40
N ASN A 114 3.60 -19.27 3.86
CA ASN A 114 4.77 -19.77 4.56
C ASN A 114 6.07 -19.20 3.95
N ARG A 115 7.22 -19.53 4.55
CA ARG A 115 8.54 -19.12 4.03
C ARG A 115 8.86 -19.73 2.66
N GLU A 116 8.42 -20.96 2.39
CA GLU A 116 8.65 -21.63 1.11
C GLU A 116 7.97 -20.90 -0.06
N HIS A 117 6.74 -20.42 0.14
CA HIS A 117 6.01 -19.64 -0.84
C HIS A 117 6.70 -18.30 -1.15
N LEU A 118 7.32 -17.69 -0.14
CA LEU A 118 8.15 -16.48 -0.33
C LEU A 118 9.38 -16.79 -1.20
N GLU A 119 10.11 -17.86 -0.90
CA GLU A 119 11.31 -18.25 -1.66
C GLU A 119 10.97 -18.70 -3.10
N ALA A 120 9.83 -19.37 -3.30
CA ALA A 120 9.34 -19.72 -4.63
C ALA A 120 9.10 -18.47 -5.49
N ILE A 121 8.51 -17.42 -4.90
CA ILE A 121 8.25 -16.16 -5.59
C ILE A 121 9.56 -15.42 -5.91
N LYS A 122 10.54 -15.40 -4.99
CA LYS A 122 11.87 -14.84 -5.27
C LYS A 122 12.56 -15.58 -6.41
N THR A 123 12.46 -16.90 -6.44
CA THR A 123 13.03 -17.72 -7.52
C THR A 123 12.35 -17.40 -8.85
N LEU A 124 11.03 -17.20 -8.85
CA LEU A 124 10.29 -16.75 -10.03
C LEU A 124 10.79 -15.39 -10.51
N PHE A 125 10.94 -14.40 -9.62
CA PHE A 125 11.47 -13.07 -9.96
C PHE A 125 12.85 -13.12 -10.61
N SER A 126 13.76 -13.91 -10.06
CA SER A 126 15.09 -14.11 -10.66
C SER A 126 15.01 -14.73 -12.06
N ARG A 127 14.07 -15.65 -12.31
CA ARG A 127 13.88 -16.27 -13.63
C ARG A 127 13.31 -15.30 -14.67
N ILE A 128 12.46 -14.38 -14.26
CA ILE A 128 11.82 -13.40 -15.16
C ILE A 128 12.59 -12.07 -15.25
N GLY A 129 13.82 -12.02 -14.71
CA GLY A 129 14.71 -10.86 -14.85
C GLY A 129 14.42 -9.70 -13.89
N ILE A 130 13.67 -9.93 -12.81
CA ILE A 130 13.45 -8.91 -11.77
C ILE A 130 14.50 -9.09 -10.68
N HIS A 131 15.34 -8.07 -10.51
CA HIS A 131 16.46 -8.09 -9.57
C HIS A 131 16.08 -7.51 -8.19
N PRO A 132 16.76 -7.95 -7.11
CA PRO A 132 16.63 -7.30 -5.82
C PRO A 132 17.18 -5.86 -5.85
N ALA A 133 16.50 -4.95 -5.13
CA ALA A 133 16.90 -3.56 -4.88
C ALA A 133 17.85 -3.40 -3.70
#